data_AF-A0A7S0JHJ1-F1
#
_entry.id   AF-A0A7S0JHJ1-F1
#
_cell.length_a   1.000
_cell.length_b   1.000
_cell.length_c   1.000
_cell.angle_alpha   90.00
_cell.angle_beta   90.00
_cell.angle_gamma   90.00
#
_symmetry.space_group_name_H-M   'P 1'
#
loop_
_entity.id
_entity.type
_entity.pdbx_description
1 polymer ?
#
loop_
_entity_poly.entity_id
_entity_poly.type
_entity_poly.pdbx_seq_one_letter_code
_entity_poly.pdbx_strand_id
1 'polypeptide(L)'
;MMWEDSEEYYAQPNFLAYELELPYSLVYPKGGALRDDGTQDLSSHMSVDQHFALVHHQLTQMRNALALAKALNRVLILPRLVCGLDRWWAPHSGIIPGSAARLPLLECPADHVIDLERMGKPEKILREHSMLCNPRTPGHVLKSMASVQMPSFAEPLSSKPIAAAEELLTRLNERTSLKVLKLTGRLPDYRAFLSGSKRDAFEAEVKGYAGLWCCNRPPGGRGAGHIWYDFLWDVVPHRDRHNRQWKEAWKPIMGP
;
A
#
# COMPACT_ATOMS: atom_id res chain seq x y z
N MET A 1 7.41 30.81 -5.21
CA MET A 1 7.48 30.19 -3.88
C MET A 1 7.66 28.72 -4.13
N MET A 2 8.86 28.19 -3.86
CA MET A 2 9.15 26.76 -4.02
C MET A 2 8.36 26.04 -2.93
N TRP A 3 7.60 25.01 -3.31
CA TRP A 3 6.78 24.19 -2.41
C TRP A 3 7.72 23.38 -1.51
N GLU A 4 8.23 24.02 -0.46
CA GLU A 4 9.08 23.38 0.53
C GLU A 4 8.27 23.10 1.80
N ASP A 5 8.20 21.82 2.17
CA ASP A 5 7.61 21.43 3.44
C ASP A 5 8.45 22.00 4.60
N SER A 6 7.76 22.53 5.62
CA SER A 6 8.40 23.06 6.83
C SER A 6 9.01 21.94 7.68
N GLU A 7 9.90 22.28 8.61
CA GLU A 7 10.45 21.31 9.57
C GLU A 7 9.34 20.57 10.35
N GLU A 8 8.20 21.22 10.62
CA GLU A 8 7.05 20.63 11.30
C GLU A 8 6.52 19.40 10.56
N TYR A 9 6.52 19.42 9.22
CA TYR A 9 6.12 18.28 8.40
C TYR A 9 6.96 17.02 8.74
N TYR A 10 8.25 17.22 8.98
CA TYR A 10 9.23 16.16 9.23
C TYR A 10 9.36 15.77 10.70
N ALA A 11 9.11 16.69 11.63
CA ALA A 11 9.47 16.51 13.05
C ALA A 11 8.28 16.49 14.01
N GLN A 12 7.15 17.10 13.67
CA GLN A 12 6.04 17.24 14.62
C GLN A 12 5.39 15.88 14.94
N PRO A 13 4.99 15.05 13.94
CA PRO A 13 4.38 13.77 14.23
C PRO A 13 5.36 12.73 14.82
N ASN A 14 4.77 11.64 15.29
CA ASN A 14 5.46 10.37 15.45
C ASN A 14 5.11 9.49 14.27
N PHE A 15 6.08 8.72 13.79
CA PHE A 15 5.99 7.99 12.54
C PHE A 15 6.07 6.48 12.74
N LEU A 16 5.35 5.79 11.87
CA LEU A 16 5.48 4.36 11.63
C LEU A 16 5.97 4.19 10.19
N ALA A 17 7.13 3.58 9.99
CA ALA A 17 7.58 3.17 8.66
C ALA A 17 7.38 1.66 8.53
N TYR A 18 6.78 1.22 7.43
CA TYR A 18 6.59 -0.20 7.15
C TYR A 18 7.27 -0.57 5.84
N GLU A 19 8.01 -1.68 5.85
CA GLU A 19 8.64 -2.23 4.65
C GLU A 19 7.79 -3.39 4.11
N LEU A 20 7.37 -3.27 2.85
CA LEU A 20 6.54 -4.29 2.21
C LEU A 20 7.31 -5.59 2.01
N GLU A 21 6.66 -6.70 2.32
CA GLU A 21 7.12 -8.02 1.93
C GLU A 21 6.57 -8.36 0.54
N LEU A 22 7.43 -8.27 -0.48
CA LEU A 22 7.08 -8.54 -1.87
C LEU A 22 7.76 -9.82 -2.34
N PRO A 23 7.03 -10.93 -2.49
CA PRO A 23 7.58 -12.15 -3.07
C PRO A 23 8.09 -11.92 -4.48
N TYR A 24 9.27 -12.45 -4.81
CA TYR A 24 9.84 -12.35 -6.16
C TYR A 24 8.86 -12.83 -7.24
N SER A 25 8.14 -13.92 -6.99
CA SER A 25 7.14 -14.48 -7.90
C SER A 25 5.94 -13.56 -8.13
N LEU A 26 5.69 -12.60 -7.23
CA LEU A 26 4.62 -11.63 -7.37
C LEU A 26 5.07 -10.41 -8.18
N VAL A 27 6.36 -10.04 -8.10
CA VAL A 27 6.96 -8.94 -8.89
C VAL A 27 7.38 -9.40 -10.29
N TYR A 28 7.75 -10.68 -10.44
CA TYR A 28 8.21 -11.29 -11.68
C TYR A 28 7.54 -12.65 -11.90
N PRO A 29 6.22 -12.68 -12.20
CA PRO A 29 5.43 -13.92 -12.25
C PRO A 29 5.80 -14.83 -13.41
N LYS A 30 6.46 -14.29 -14.43
CA LYS A 30 7.01 -15.06 -15.56
C LYS A 30 8.46 -15.51 -15.33
N GLY A 31 9.07 -15.16 -14.18
CA GLY A 31 10.49 -15.38 -13.91
C GLY A 31 11.37 -14.72 -14.98
N GLY A 32 12.54 -15.29 -15.23
CA GLY A 32 13.47 -14.80 -16.26
C GLY A 32 14.53 -13.84 -15.74
N ALA A 33 15.43 -13.45 -16.64
CA ALA A 33 16.55 -12.57 -16.32
C ALA A 33 16.08 -11.13 -16.11
N LEU A 34 16.64 -10.48 -15.10
CA LEU A 34 16.47 -9.06 -14.85
C LEU A 34 17.56 -8.28 -15.59
N ARG A 35 17.21 -7.10 -16.08
CA ARG A 35 18.17 -6.08 -16.52
C ARG A 35 18.82 -5.42 -15.30
N ASP A 36 19.90 -4.68 -15.50
CA ASP A 36 20.65 -4.00 -14.43
C ASP A 36 19.80 -3.00 -13.62
N ASP A 37 18.72 -2.50 -14.21
CA ASP A 37 17.75 -1.61 -13.56
C ASP A 37 16.59 -2.35 -12.85
N GLY A 38 16.66 -3.68 -12.78
CA GLY A 38 15.64 -4.53 -12.17
C GLY A 38 14.38 -4.72 -13.03
N THR A 39 14.38 -4.29 -14.28
CA THR A 39 13.23 -4.46 -15.19
C THR A 39 13.37 -5.72 -16.05
N GLN A 40 12.29 -6.10 -16.73
CA GLN A 40 12.28 -7.24 -17.66
C GLN A 40 12.03 -6.81 -19.10
N ASP A 41 12.22 -7.76 -20.02
CA ASP A 41 11.81 -7.53 -21.40
C ASP A 41 10.31 -7.22 -21.50
N LEU A 42 9.95 -6.40 -22.48
CA LEU A 42 8.56 -6.00 -22.68
C LEU A 42 7.63 -7.20 -22.89
N SER A 43 8.10 -8.27 -23.54
CA SER A 43 7.34 -9.51 -23.72
C SER A 43 7.00 -10.22 -22.41
N SER A 44 7.76 -9.93 -21.35
CA SER A 44 7.62 -10.49 -20.02
C SER A 44 6.76 -9.64 -19.08
N HIS A 45 6.10 -8.58 -19.57
CA HIS A 45 5.18 -7.79 -18.73
C HIS A 45 4.01 -8.64 -18.19
N MET A 46 3.46 -8.19 -17.06
CA MET A 46 2.38 -8.87 -16.35
C MET A 46 1.03 -8.82 -17.06
N SER A 47 0.17 -9.81 -16.86
CA SER A 47 -1.25 -9.65 -17.17
C SER A 47 -1.91 -8.65 -16.21
N VAL A 48 -3.12 -8.20 -16.55
CA VAL A 48 -3.94 -7.35 -15.66
C VAL A 48 -4.20 -8.05 -14.32
N ASP A 49 -4.54 -9.34 -14.35
CA ASP A 49 -4.77 -10.12 -13.12
C ASP A 49 -3.53 -10.17 -12.22
N GLN A 50 -2.35 -10.38 -12.83
CA GLN A 50 -1.07 -10.41 -12.11
C GLN A 50 -0.72 -9.03 -11.52
N HIS A 51 -0.99 -7.96 -12.26
CA HIS A 51 -0.82 -6.60 -11.77
C HIS A 51 -1.70 -6.32 -10.54
N PHE A 52 -2.99 -6.68 -10.60
CA PHE A 52 -3.90 -6.52 -9.47
C PHE A 52 -3.50 -7.39 -8.29
N ALA A 53 -3.08 -8.64 -8.51
CA ALA A 53 -2.57 -9.49 -7.43
C ALA A 53 -1.36 -8.86 -6.72
N LEU A 54 -0.42 -8.27 -7.48
CA LEU A 54 0.73 -7.55 -6.93
C LEU A 54 0.32 -6.31 -6.13
N VAL A 55 -0.53 -5.45 -6.68
CA VAL A 55 -0.94 -4.22 -6.00
C VAL A 55 -1.79 -4.54 -4.77
N HIS A 56 -2.75 -5.45 -4.87
CA HIS A 56 -3.62 -5.84 -3.77
C HIS A 56 -2.89 -6.49 -2.61
N HIS A 57 -1.85 -7.29 -2.87
CA HIS A 57 -0.96 -7.80 -1.81
C HIS A 57 -0.28 -6.67 -1.03
N GLN A 58 0.13 -5.60 -1.73
CA GLN A 58 0.70 -4.42 -1.09
C GLN A 58 -0.37 -3.62 -0.32
N LEU A 59 -1.57 -3.46 -0.89
CA LEU A 59 -2.68 -2.77 -0.24
C LEU A 59 -3.12 -3.49 1.05
N THR A 60 -3.14 -4.82 1.09
CA THR A 60 -3.42 -5.59 2.32
C THR A 60 -2.41 -5.29 3.42
N GLN A 61 -1.12 -5.29 3.08
CA GLN A 61 -0.07 -4.98 4.05
C GLN A 61 -0.15 -3.51 4.52
N MET A 62 -0.39 -2.59 3.59
CA MET A 62 -0.55 -1.17 3.90
C MET A 62 -1.81 -0.89 4.72
N ARG A 63 -2.92 -1.59 4.49
CA ARG A 63 -4.12 -1.56 5.34
C ARG A 63 -3.79 -1.94 6.78
N ASN A 64 -3.05 -3.03 6.97
CA ASN A 64 -2.65 -3.47 8.31
C ASN A 64 -1.70 -2.45 8.96
N ALA A 65 -0.77 -1.88 8.21
CA ALA A 65 0.12 -0.82 8.68
C ALA A 65 -0.64 0.47 9.06
N LEU A 66 -1.66 0.86 8.28
CA LEU A 66 -2.54 2.00 8.57
C LEU A 66 -3.32 1.79 9.87
N ALA A 67 -3.88 0.59 10.08
CA ALA A 67 -4.60 0.27 11.30
C ALA A 67 -3.69 0.30 12.53
N LEU A 68 -2.47 -0.24 12.41
CA LEU A 68 -1.46 -0.17 13.45
C LEU A 68 -1.02 1.28 13.74
N ALA A 69 -0.78 2.08 12.70
CA ALA A 69 -0.46 3.50 12.83
C ALA A 69 -1.58 4.25 13.56
N LYS A 70 -2.85 3.98 13.21
CA LYS A 70 -4.03 4.54 13.88
C LYS A 70 -4.09 4.12 15.36
N ALA A 71 -3.82 2.85 15.67
CA ALA A 71 -3.80 2.34 17.04
C ALA A 71 -2.69 2.98 17.91
N LEU A 72 -1.54 3.31 17.30
CA LEU A 72 -0.39 3.94 17.97
C LEU A 72 -0.42 5.48 17.91
N ASN A 73 -1.44 6.07 17.28
CA ASN A 73 -1.52 7.51 16.99
C ASN A 73 -0.26 8.05 16.27
N ARG A 74 0.16 7.34 15.22
CA ARG A 74 1.33 7.67 14.39
C ARG A 74 0.92 7.91 12.93
N VAL A 75 1.70 8.72 12.23
CA VAL A 75 1.60 8.92 10.78
C VAL A 75 2.37 7.80 10.07
N LEU A 76 1.76 7.18 9.07
CA LEU A 76 2.40 6.12 8.30
C LEU A 76 3.32 6.73 7.23
N ILE A 77 4.60 6.40 7.26
CA ILE A 77 5.49 6.62 6.11
C ILE A 77 5.17 5.50 5.13
N LEU A 78 4.71 5.87 3.94
CA LEU A 78 4.33 4.93 2.91
C LEU A 78 5.50 4.00 2.59
N PRO A 79 5.25 2.71 2.36
CA PRO A 79 6.28 1.86 1.79
C PRO A 79 6.60 2.29 0.35
N ARG A 80 7.75 1.86 -0.17
CA ARG A 80 8.02 1.91 -1.61
C ARG A 80 7.09 0.93 -2.32
N LEU A 81 6.18 1.46 -3.15
CA LEU A 81 5.20 0.68 -3.90
C LEU A 81 5.79 0.21 -5.22
N VAL A 82 5.33 -0.94 -5.71
CA VAL A 82 5.70 -1.51 -7.00
C VAL A 82 4.45 -1.72 -7.86
N CYS A 83 4.48 -1.27 -9.10
CA CYS A 83 3.39 -1.44 -10.05
C CYS A 83 3.83 -2.28 -11.24
N GLY A 84 3.12 -3.38 -11.50
CA GLY A 84 3.45 -4.27 -12.62
C GLY A 84 3.24 -3.66 -14.00
N LEU A 85 2.31 -2.72 -14.09
CA LEU A 85 1.85 -2.05 -15.30
C LEU A 85 1.73 -0.56 -15.01
N ASP A 86 1.86 0.24 -16.05
CA ASP A 86 1.70 1.68 -15.99
C ASP A 86 0.23 2.06 -15.75
N ARG A 87 -0.04 3.24 -15.21
CA ARG A 87 -1.40 3.81 -15.13
C ARG A 87 -1.49 4.99 -16.08
N TRP A 88 -2.44 4.93 -16.99
CA TRP A 88 -2.76 6.06 -17.87
C TRP A 88 -4.24 6.42 -17.78
N TRP A 89 -4.70 7.48 -18.45
CA TRP A 89 -6.12 7.87 -18.49
C TRP A 89 -6.83 7.42 -19.78
N ALA A 90 -6.08 6.87 -20.74
CA ALA A 90 -6.61 6.39 -22.01
C ALA A 90 -6.34 4.89 -22.20
N PRO A 91 -7.10 4.19 -23.05
CA PRO A 91 -6.98 2.74 -23.19
C PRO A 91 -5.60 2.28 -23.64
N HIS A 92 -5.04 1.30 -22.92
CA HIS A 92 -3.71 0.76 -23.21
C HIS A 92 -3.54 -0.68 -22.71
N SER A 93 -2.46 -1.33 -23.15
CA SER A 93 -2.11 -2.71 -22.76
C SER A 93 -1.24 -2.76 -21.51
N GLY A 94 -1.34 -1.76 -20.62
CA GLY A 94 -0.51 -1.65 -19.42
C GLY A 94 0.83 -0.91 -19.60
N ILE A 95 1.07 -0.33 -20.78
CA ILE A 95 2.21 0.57 -21.05
C ILE A 95 1.70 1.79 -21.81
N ILE A 96 2.10 2.99 -21.41
CA ILE A 96 1.74 4.20 -22.16
C ILE A 96 2.36 4.12 -23.56
N PRO A 97 1.57 4.26 -24.65
CA PRO A 97 2.10 4.28 -26.01
C PRO A 97 3.17 5.36 -26.19
N GLY A 98 4.34 4.97 -26.71
CA GLY A 98 5.48 5.87 -26.90
C GLY A 98 6.29 6.16 -25.63
N SER A 99 5.91 5.60 -24.48
CA SER A 99 6.68 5.73 -23.24
C SER A 99 7.94 4.89 -23.28
N ALA A 100 9.01 5.42 -22.70
CA ALA A 100 10.24 4.69 -22.39
C ALA A 100 10.16 3.97 -21.04
N ALA A 101 8.99 3.97 -20.39
CA ALA A 101 8.77 3.30 -19.11
C ALA A 101 9.16 1.82 -19.19
N ARG A 102 9.98 1.41 -18.22
CA ARG A 102 10.43 0.04 -18.08
C ARG A 102 9.60 -0.62 -16.98
N LEU A 103 9.14 -1.84 -17.22
CA LEU A 103 8.26 -2.57 -16.31
C LEU A 103 8.99 -3.73 -15.63
N PRO A 104 8.64 -4.06 -14.37
CA PRO A 104 7.69 -3.35 -13.51
C PRO A 104 8.21 -1.98 -13.06
N LEU A 105 7.31 -1.06 -12.72
CA LEU A 105 7.64 0.20 -12.06
C LEU A 105 8.03 -0.09 -10.60
N LEU A 106 9.33 -0.20 -10.33
CA LEU A 106 9.89 -0.50 -9.01
C LEU A 106 9.69 0.63 -7.98
N GLU A 107 9.45 1.85 -8.47
CA GLU A 107 9.08 3.02 -7.68
C GLU A 107 7.75 3.57 -8.19
N CYS A 108 6.66 2.90 -7.82
CA CYS A 108 5.33 3.31 -8.23
C CYS A 108 4.87 4.55 -7.45
N PRO A 109 4.43 5.62 -8.13
CA PRO A 109 3.83 6.77 -7.46
C PRO A 109 2.62 6.35 -6.61
N ALA A 110 2.48 6.93 -5.41
CA ALA A 110 1.41 6.57 -4.49
C ALA A 110 0.02 6.83 -5.11
N ASP A 111 -0.12 7.94 -5.83
CA ASP A 111 -1.34 8.34 -6.53
C ASP A 111 -1.75 7.39 -7.66
N HIS A 112 -0.84 6.52 -8.14
CA HIS A 112 -1.21 5.47 -9.08
C HIS A 112 -2.13 4.41 -8.46
N VAL A 113 -1.99 4.13 -7.17
CA VAL A 113 -2.71 3.06 -6.47
C VAL A 113 -3.59 3.54 -5.32
N ILE A 114 -3.37 4.76 -4.83
CA ILE A 114 -4.09 5.41 -3.74
C ILE A 114 -4.79 6.67 -4.28
N ASP A 115 -6.05 6.86 -3.90
CA ASP A 115 -6.82 8.07 -4.15
C ASP A 115 -6.54 9.09 -3.03
N LEU A 116 -5.43 9.83 -3.17
CA LEU A 116 -4.97 10.82 -2.17
C LEU A 116 -5.96 11.97 -2.00
N GLU A 117 -6.73 12.32 -3.04
CA GLU A 117 -7.77 13.34 -2.97
C GLU A 117 -8.91 12.93 -2.04
N ARG A 118 -9.34 11.66 -2.11
CA ARG A 118 -10.36 11.11 -1.21
C ARG A 118 -9.93 11.02 0.25
N MET A 119 -8.63 11.00 0.54
CA MET A 119 -8.13 11.07 1.91
C MET A 119 -8.35 12.45 2.54
N GLY A 120 -8.53 13.50 1.73
CA GLY A 120 -8.76 14.88 2.16
C GLY A 120 -7.50 15.55 2.72
N LYS A 121 -7.00 15.06 3.86
CA LYS A 121 -5.77 15.56 4.52
C LYS A 121 -4.71 14.46 4.61
N PRO A 122 -4.15 14.01 3.47
CA PRO A 122 -3.18 12.92 3.45
C PRO A 122 -1.97 13.19 4.35
N GLU A 123 -1.56 14.45 4.53
CA GLU A 123 -0.47 14.86 5.42
C GLU A 123 -0.73 14.61 6.91
N LYS A 124 -1.95 14.23 7.31
CA LYS A 124 -2.25 13.80 8.68
C LYS A 124 -2.15 12.29 8.87
N ILE A 125 -2.09 11.54 7.79
CA ILE A 125 -2.20 10.08 7.78
C ILE A 125 -0.92 9.46 7.21
N LEU A 126 -0.34 10.09 6.20
CA LEU A 126 0.72 9.58 5.37
C LEU A 126 1.92 10.54 5.25
N ARG A 127 3.08 9.95 4.99
CA ARG A 127 4.28 10.60 4.43
C ARG A 127 4.75 9.82 3.22
N GLU A 128 5.42 10.50 2.30
CA GLU A 128 6.06 9.85 1.16
C GLU A 128 7.14 8.84 1.61
N HIS A 129 7.37 7.79 0.81
CA HIS A 129 8.31 6.72 1.15
C HIS A 129 9.76 7.20 1.31
N SER A 130 10.12 8.27 0.60
CA SER A 130 11.45 8.89 0.59
C SER A 130 11.69 9.82 1.77
N MET A 131 10.71 10.07 2.64
CA MET A 131 10.82 11.05 3.73
C MET A 131 12.10 10.87 4.56
N LEU A 132 12.41 9.65 5.00
CA LEU A 132 13.61 9.41 5.83
C LEU A 132 14.94 9.57 5.08
N CYS A 133 14.92 9.57 3.74
CA CYS A 133 16.08 9.81 2.89
C CYS A 133 16.17 11.28 2.44
N ASN A 134 15.13 12.09 2.70
CA ASN A 134 15.09 13.48 2.32
C ASN A 134 16.10 14.28 3.17
N PRO A 135 17.02 15.05 2.56
CA PRO A 135 17.99 15.87 3.29
C PRO A 135 17.38 16.88 4.28
N ARG A 136 16.10 17.23 4.11
CA ARG A 136 15.36 18.12 5.02
C ARG A 136 14.88 17.41 6.28
N THR A 137 14.91 16.08 6.35
CA THR A 137 14.53 15.34 7.56
C THR A 137 15.54 15.62 8.66
N PRO A 138 15.12 16.22 9.80
CA PRO A 138 16.06 16.62 10.84
C PRO A 138 16.81 15.43 11.42
N GLY A 139 18.10 15.62 11.69
CA GLY A 139 18.95 14.56 12.23
C GLY A 139 18.46 14.00 13.58
N HIS A 140 17.71 14.77 14.37
CA HIS A 140 17.13 14.28 15.62
C HIS A 140 15.99 13.27 15.41
N VAL A 141 15.25 13.36 14.29
CA VAL A 141 14.22 12.38 13.89
C VAL A 141 14.91 11.07 13.49
N LEU A 142 15.96 11.16 12.66
CA LEU A 142 16.73 10.01 12.20
C LEU A 142 17.43 9.28 13.35
N LYS A 143 17.97 10.03 14.33
CA LYS A 143 18.58 9.47 15.55
C LYS A 143 17.55 8.85 16.49
N SER A 144 16.29 9.27 16.43
CA SER A 144 15.16 8.75 17.23
C SER A 144 14.36 7.71 16.44
N MET A 145 15.08 6.73 15.88
CA MET A 145 14.51 5.64 15.09
C MET A 145 14.90 4.29 15.68
N ALA A 146 13.95 3.35 15.73
CA ALA A 146 14.23 1.95 16.03
C ALA A 146 13.63 1.03 14.97
N SER A 147 14.42 0.03 14.57
CA SER A 147 13.94 -1.06 13.73
C SER A 147 13.37 -2.17 14.59
N VAL A 148 12.26 -2.74 14.15
CA VAL A 148 11.48 -3.74 14.88
C VAL A 148 11.08 -4.82 13.89
N GLN A 149 11.81 -5.92 13.90
CA GLN A 149 11.52 -7.10 13.06
C GLN A 149 10.35 -7.88 13.63
N MET A 150 9.37 -8.18 12.78
CA MET A 150 8.29 -9.12 13.09
C MET A 150 8.78 -10.56 12.86
N PRO A 151 8.36 -11.51 13.71
CA PRO A 151 8.71 -12.91 13.52
C PRO A 151 8.17 -13.45 12.18
N SER A 152 8.92 -14.34 11.54
CA SER A 152 8.51 -15.01 10.30
C SER A 152 7.36 -15.98 10.59
N PHE A 153 6.29 -15.93 9.80
CA PHE A 153 5.08 -16.77 9.93
C PHE A 153 5.30 -18.20 9.40
N ALA A 154 6.52 -18.73 9.51
CA ALA A 154 6.80 -20.15 9.28
C ALA A 154 6.13 -21.03 10.35
N GLU A 155 5.76 -20.45 11.49
CA GLU A 155 4.77 -21.01 12.39
C GLU A 155 3.41 -20.36 12.11
N PRO A 156 2.30 -21.13 12.13
CA PRO A 156 0.99 -20.52 12.08
C PRO A 156 0.97 -19.45 13.17
N LEU A 157 0.52 -18.23 12.85
CA LEU A 157 0.02 -17.31 13.88
C LEU A 157 -0.68 -18.18 14.88
N SER A 158 -0.22 -18.15 16.14
CA SER A 158 -0.98 -18.67 17.27
C SER A 158 -2.45 -18.52 16.89
N SER A 159 -3.22 -19.60 17.02
CA SER A 159 -4.65 -19.71 16.70
C SER A 159 -5.55 -18.57 17.26
N LYS A 160 -4.94 -17.56 17.89
CA LYS A 160 -5.42 -16.31 18.46
C LYS A 160 -4.64 -15.10 17.87
N PRO A 161 -4.97 -14.61 16.65
CA PRO A 161 -4.34 -13.41 16.04
C PRO A 161 -4.45 -12.13 16.90
N ILE A 162 -5.42 -12.07 17.79
CA ILE A 162 -5.63 -10.95 18.72
C ILE A 162 -4.48 -10.85 19.74
N ALA A 163 -4.07 -11.97 20.34
CA ALA A 163 -3.00 -11.95 21.35
C ALA A 163 -1.66 -11.46 20.77
N ALA A 164 -1.35 -11.87 19.53
CA ALA A 164 -0.15 -11.40 18.83
C ALA A 164 -0.19 -9.89 18.54
N ALA A 165 -1.38 -9.34 18.22
CA ALA A 165 -1.56 -7.90 18.04
C ALA A 165 -1.44 -7.13 19.35
N GLU A 166 -1.97 -7.64 20.45
CA GLU A 166 -1.86 -7.04 21.79
C GLU A 166 -0.41 -7.01 22.29
N GLU A 167 0.33 -8.10 22.10
CA GLU A 167 1.76 -8.18 22.42
C GLU A 167 2.56 -7.17 21.60
N LEU A 168 2.28 -7.09 20.29
CA LEU A 168 2.92 -6.12 19.40
C LEU A 168 2.64 -4.68 19.85
N LEU A 169 1.38 -4.34 20.14
CA LEU A 169 1.02 -3.00 20.62
C LEU A 169 1.73 -2.67 21.93
N THR A 170 1.79 -3.60 22.88
CA THR A 170 2.52 -3.42 24.15
C THR A 170 3.99 -3.11 23.91
N ARG A 171 4.67 -3.94 23.11
CA ARG A 171 6.09 -3.77 22.75
C ARG A 171 6.37 -2.46 22.03
N LEU A 172 5.44 -1.97 21.19
CA LEU A 172 5.61 -0.70 20.47
C LEU A 172 5.26 0.50 21.35
N ASN A 173 4.34 0.37 22.31
CA ASN A 173 3.98 1.43 23.26
C ASN A 173 5.08 1.69 24.30
N GLU A 174 5.88 0.70 24.64
CA GLU A 174 7.12 0.88 25.43
C GLU A 174 8.13 1.82 24.73
N ARG A 175 7.95 2.05 23.43
CA ARG A 175 8.83 2.87 22.57
C ARG A 175 8.18 4.19 22.14
N THR A 176 7.22 4.70 22.92
CA THR A 176 6.52 5.97 22.65
C THR A 176 7.43 7.19 22.53
N SER A 177 8.59 7.18 23.19
CA SER A 177 9.60 8.24 23.10
C SER A 177 10.31 8.32 21.74
N LEU A 178 10.23 7.26 20.92
CA LEU A 178 10.87 7.21 19.61
C LEU A 178 10.03 7.90 18.54
N LYS A 179 10.67 8.74 17.73
CA LYS A 179 10.04 9.43 16.62
C LYS A 179 9.65 8.47 15.51
N VAL A 180 10.50 7.51 15.16
CA VAL A 180 10.26 6.58 14.05
C VAL A 180 10.33 5.14 14.53
N LEU A 181 9.26 4.39 14.28
CA LEU A 181 9.26 2.93 14.42
C LEU A 181 9.30 2.33 13.02
N LYS A 182 10.43 1.71 12.63
CA LYS A 182 10.57 1.01 11.36
C LYS A 182 10.23 -0.47 11.55
N LEU A 183 9.19 -0.94 10.89
CA LEU A 183 8.70 -2.32 10.96
C LEU A 183 9.04 -3.08 9.68
N THR A 184 9.43 -4.34 9.85
CA THR A 184 9.74 -5.28 8.77
C THR A 184 9.08 -6.63 9.06
N GLY A 185 8.68 -7.34 8.00
CA GLY A 185 7.96 -8.61 8.10
C GLY A 185 6.46 -8.44 8.26
N ARG A 186 5.71 -9.54 8.06
CA ARG A 186 4.25 -9.50 8.00
C ARG A 186 3.59 -9.01 9.30
N LEU A 187 2.59 -8.14 9.15
CA LEU A 187 1.79 -7.62 10.27
C LEU A 187 0.56 -8.51 10.55
N PRO A 188 0.10 -8.56 11.81
CA PRO A 188 -1.24 -9.03 12.14
C PRO A 188 -2.32 -8.34 11.29
N ASP A 189 -3.44 -9.04 11.12
CA ASP A 189 -4.61 -8.51 10.43
C ASP A 189 -5.14 -7.25 11.15
N TYR A 190 -5.54 -6.22 10.38
CA TYR A 190 -6.06 -4.96 10.93
C TYR A 190 -7.20 -5.13 11.96
N ARG A 191 -8.01 -6.19 11.82
CA ARG A 191 -9.11 -6.53 12.74
C ARG A 191 -8.63 -6.92 14.13
N ALA A 192 -7.35 -7.26 14.28
CA ALA A 192 -6.74 -7.52 15.57
C ALA A 192 -6.31 -6.23 16.29
N PHE A 193 -6.09 -5.13 15.56
CA PHE A 193 -5.75 -3.82 16.15
C PHE A 193 -6.98 -2.96 16.43
N LEU A 194 -8.05 -3.14 15.65
CA LEU A 194 -9.26 -2.33 15.72
C LEU A 194 -10.48 -3.23 15.94
N SER A 195 -11.30 -2.90 16.95
CA SER A 195 -12.50 -3.66 17.31
C SER A 195 -13.77 -2.80 17.31
N GLY A 196 -14.92 -3.45 17.13
CA GLY A 196 -16.24 -2.82 17.14
C GLY A 196 -16.35 -1.62 16.20
N SER A 197 -16.91 -0.52 16.70
CA SER A 197 -17.14 0.70 15.92
C SER A 197 -15.87 1.32 15.33
N LYS A 198 -14.70 1.13 15.96
CA LYS A 198 -13.42 1.64 15.43
C LYS A 198 -13.01 0.90 14.15
N ARG A 199 -13.26 -0.40 14.08
CA ARG A 199 -13.03 -1.21 12.88
C ARG A 199 -13.98 -0.78 11.77
N ASP A 200 -15.27 -0.67 12.06
CA ASP A 200 -16.27 -0.36 11.05
C ASP A 200 -16.03 1.06 10.47
N ALA A 201 -15.65 2.02 11.30
CA ALA A 201 -15.23 3.35 10.86
C ALA A 201 -13.95 3.30 9.99
N PHE A 202 -12.95 2.52 10.39
CA PHE A 202 -11.72 2.34 9.61
C PHE A 202 -12.00 1.70 8.24
N GLU A 203 -12.84 0.67 8.18
CA GLU A 203 -13.24 0.05 6.92
C GLU A 203 -13.98 1.04 6.01
N ALA A 204 -14.87 1.86 6.58
CA ALA A 204 -15.56 2.92 5.83
C ALA A 204 -14.60 3.98 5.27
N GLU A 205 -13.52 4.31 5.99
CA GLU A 205 -12.45 5.20 5.54
C GLU A 205 -11.62 4.55 4.40
N VAL A 206 -10.99 3.40 4.64
CA VAL A 206 -10.04 2.78 3.69
C VAL A 206 -10.69 2.28 2.41
N LYS A 207 -11.99 1.97 2.46
CA LYS A 207 -12.82 1.69 1.29
C LYS A 207 -12.70 2.80 0.24
N GLY A 208 -12.57 4.06 0.64
CA GLY A 208 -12.45 5.20 -0.27
C GLY A 208 -11.03 5.48 -0.76
N TYR A 209 -10.01 4.81 -0.22
CA TYR A 209 -8.60 5.15 -0.46
C TYR A 209 -7.99 4.48 -1.68
N ALA A 210 -8.61 3.43 -2.21
CA ALA A 210 -8.09 2.76 -3.41
C ALA A 210 -8.22 3.65 -4.65
N GLY A 211 -7.13 3.82 -5.38
CA GLY A 211 -7.14 4.47 -6.70
C GLY A 211 -7.77 3.59 -7.78
N LEU A 212 -7.53 3.97 -9.04
CA LEU A 212 -7.99 3.25 -10.21
C LEU A 212 -6.84 2.93 -11.16
N TRP A 213 -7.05 1.92 -11.99
CA TRP A 213 -6.20 1.57 -13.11
C TRP A 213 -7.03 1.57 -14.41
N CYS A 214 -6.54 2.23 -15.46
CA CYS A 214 -7.31 2.47 -16.68
C CYS A 214 -7.22 1.32 -17.68
N CYS A 215 -8.33 1.07 -18.36
CA CYS A 215 -8.58 -0.21 -18.99
C CYS A 215 -7.99 -0.38 -20.39
N ASN A 216 -7.51 -1.61 -20.55
CA ASN A 216 -7.77 -2.50 -21.68
C ASN A 216 -9.07 -2.18 -22.48
N ARG A 217 -9.07 -2.42 -23.79
CA ARG A 217 -10.25 -2.20 -24.66
C ARG A 217 -11.43 -3.07 -24.20
N PRO A 218 -12.55 -2.51 -23.72
CA PRO A 218 -13.66 -3.35 -23.27
C PRO A 218 -14.27 -4.15 -24.43
N PRO A 219 -14.80 -5.36 -24.15
CA PRO A 219 -15.60 -6.10 -25.12
C PRO A 219 -16.75 -5.20 -25.63
N GLY A 220 -16.81 -4.97 -26.94
CA GLY A 220 -17.88 -4.17 -27.56
C GLY A 220 -17.60 -2.66 -27.71
N GLY A 221 -16.40 -2.17 -27.42
CA GLY A 221 -15.93 -0.83 -27.84
C GLY A 221 -16.63 0.38 -27.18
N ARG A 222 -17.43 0.17 -26.14
CA ARG A 222 -18.13 1.26 -25.44
C ARG A 222 -17.24 1.87 -24.34
N GLY A 223 -16.48 2.91 -24.70
CA GLY A 223 -15.76 3.81 -23.78
C GLY A 223 -14.55 3.20 -23.04
N ALA A 224 -13.70 4.04 -22.46
CA ALA A 224 -12.67 3.57 -21.53
C ALA A 224 -13.33 3.21 -20.20
N GLY A 225 -13.20 1.96 -19.75
CA GLY A 225 -13.54 1.59 -18.37
C GLY A 225 -12.36 1.85 -17.42
N HIS A 226 -12.60 1.77 -16.11
CA HIS A 226 -11.53 1.69 -15.12
C HIS A 226 -11.74 0.45 -14.25
N ILE A 227 -10.65 -0.21 -13.86
CA ILE A 227 -10.69 -1.22 -12.80
C ILE A 227 -10.18 -0.53 -11.54
N TRP A 228 -11.00 -0.55 -10.49
CA TRP A 228 -10.65 0.07 -9.22
C TRP A 228 -9.94 -0.95 -8.35
N TYR A 229 -8.86 -0.53 -7.69
CA TYR A 229 -8.27 -1.33 -6.62
C TYR A 229 -9.23 -1.40 -5.44
N ASP A 230 -8.94 -2.28 -4.49
CA ASP A 230 -9.76 -2.42 -3.29
C ASP A 230 -8.89 -2.76 -2.08
N PHE A 231 -8.90 -1.90 -1.06
CA PHE A 231 -8.21 -2.17 0.21
C PHE A 231 -8.83 -3.33 0.99
N LEU A 232 -10.06 -3.73 0.66
CA LEU A 232 -10.82 -4.80 1.32
C LEU A 232 -10.99 -6.02 0.40
N TRP A 233 -10.22 -6.14 -0.68
CA TRP A 233 -10.36 -7.20 -1.69
C TRP A 233 -10.34 -8.63 -1.14
N ASP A 234 -9.64 -8.87 -0.02
CA ASP A 234 -9.48 -10.15 0.67
C ASP A 234 -10.49 -10.35 1.82
N VAL A 235 -11.37 -9.38 2.08
CA VAL A 235 -12.40 -9.44 3.14
C VAL A 235 -13.73 -9.82 2.51
N VAL A 236 -14.21 -11.04 2.74
CA VAL A 236 -15.50 -11.48 2.19
C VAL A 236 -16.48 -11.82 3.33
N PRO A 237 -17.72 -11.31 3.32
CA PRO A 237 -18.27 -10.35 2.37
C PRO A 237 -17.88 -8.90 2.69
N HIS A 238 -17.81 -8.05 1.66
CA HIS A 238 -17.66 -6.60 1.82
C HIS A 238 -18.41 -5.82 0.74
N ARG A 239 -18.38 -4.49 0.85
CA ARG A 239 -18.83 -3.57 -0.19
C ARG A 239 -17.68 -2.67 -0.63
N ASP A 240 -17.40 -2.65 -1.93
CA ASP A 240 -16.36 -1.78 -2.48
C ASP A 240 -16.81 -0.32 -2.56
N ARG A 241 -15.90 0.59 -2.93
CA ARG A 241 -16.13 2.04 -2.98
C ARG A 241 -17.36 2.47 -3.78
N HIS A 242 -17.80 1.67 -4.75
CA HIS A 242 -18.99 1.91 -5.58
C HIS A 242 -20.24 1.23 -5.04
N ASN A 243 -20.16 0.76 -3.79
CA ASN A 243 -21.21 0.06 -3.07
C ASN A 243 -21.59 -1.29 -3.67
N ARG A 244 -20.78 -1.86 -4.57
CA ARG A 244 -20.99 -3.20 -5.11
C ARG A 244 -20.69 -4.22 -4.02
N GLN A 245 -21.53 -5.24 -3.92
CA GLN A 245 -21.37 -6.27 -2.89
C GLN A 245 -20.53 -7.42 -3.43
N TRP A 246 -19.46 -7.74 -2.70
CA TRP A 246 -18.60 -8.89 -2.96
C TRP A 246 -18.96 -9.99 -1.97
N LYS A 247 -19.43 -11.13 -2.50
CA LYS A 247 -19.76 -12.35 -1.74
C LYS A 247 -18.79 -13.50 -2.05
N GLU A 248 -17.91 -13.28 -3.01
CA GLU A 248 -16.92 -14.22 -3.54
C GLU A 248 -15.57 -13.51 -3.60
N ALA A 249 -14.52 -14.25 -3.97
CA ALA A 249 -13.19 -13.67 -4.18
C ALA A 249 -13.25 -12.51 -5.17
N TRP A 250 -12.50 -11.45 -4.85
CA TRP A 250 -12.38 -10.29 -5.73
C TRP A 250 -11.81 -10.70 -7.09
N LYS A 251 -12.36 -10.11 -8.16
CA LYS A 251 -11.85 -10.28 -9.53
C LYS A 251 -11.86 -8.93 -10.25
N PRO A 252 -10.96 -8.72 -11.22
CA PRO A 252 -10.95 -7.47 -11.97
C PRO A 252 -12.24 -7.34 -12.76
N ILE A 253 -13.06 -6.37 -12.35
CA ILE A 253 -14.27 -5.96 -13.04
C ILE A 253 -14.20 -4.47 -13.29
N MET A 254 -14.64 -4.06 -14.48
CA MET A 254 -14.77 -2.65 -14.77
C MET A 254 -15.81 -2.02 -13.84
N GLY A 255 -15.45 -0.88 -13.26
CA GLY A 255 -16.34 0.00 -12.53
C GLY A 255 -16.84 1.16 -13.38
N PRO A 256 -17.74 1.98 -12.83
CA PRO A 256 -18.12 3.26 -13.43
C PRO A 256 -16.91 4.19 -13.57
#